data_AF-Q175R1-F1
#
_entry.id   AF-Q175R1-F1
#
_cell.length_a   1.000
_cell.length_b   1.000
_cell.length_c   1.000
_cell.angle_alpha   90.00
_cell.angle_beta   90.00
_cell.angle_gamma   90.00
#
_symmetry.space_group_name_H-M   'P 1'
#
loop_
_entity.id
_entity.type
_entity.pdbx_description
1 polymer ?
#
loop_
_entity_poly.entity_id
_entity_poly.type
_entity_poly.pdbx_seq_one_letter_code
_entity_poly.pdbx_strand_id
1 'polypeptide(L)'
;MLIRRTEDEIICSEDNNLATNRGNFLLIHMLKFRFPNIFKADQENLAKDILGKPIEFMRDDSDELCLSLLMSYLTDNGNNGTSRSYPIEIGAEYSSEQRDSMAKFLLRKHLQDFKSTHCTPLPAEYFKSPWEIPNDTDFVFT
;
A
#
# COMPACT_ATOMS: atom_id res chain seq x y z
N MET A 1 -4.67 -5.25 5.20
CA MET A 1 -5.27 -4.25 4.31
C MET A 1 -6.02 -3.25 5.17
N LEU A 2 -5.76 -1.96 5.01
CA LEU A 2 -6.49 -0.89 5.68
C LEU A 2 -7.74 -0.57 4.85
N ILE A 3 -8.86 -0.30 5.54
CA ILE A 3 -10.09 0.16 4.90
C ILE A 3 -10.28 1.62 5.29
N ARG A 4 -10.36 2.51 4.31
CA ARG A 4 -10.52 3.95 4.51
C ARG A 4 -11.90 4.39 4.10
N ARG A 5 -12.62 5.01 5.03
CA ARG A 5 -13.89 5.66 4.75
C ARG A 5 -13.64 7.02 4.11
N THR A 6 -14.23 7.25 2.94
CA THR A 6 -13.95 8.47 2.17
C THR A 6 -14.82 9.66 2.56
N GLU A 7 -15.92 9.44 3.29
CA GLU A 7 -16.88 10.47 3.71
C GLU A 7 -16.97 10.55 5.25
N ASP A 8 -15.98 10.03 5.97
CA ASP A 8 -15.93 10.04 7.42
C ASP A 8 -15.31 11.35 7.93
N GLU A 9 -16.16 12.17 8.54
CA GLU A 9 -15.85 13.48 9.09
C GLU A 9 -15.07 13.43 10.42
N ILE A 10 -15.07 12.29 11.12
CA ILE A 10 -14.39 12.14 12.43
C ILE A 10 -12.92 11.77 12.24
N ILE A 11 -12.61 10.99 11.21
CA ILE A 11 -11.25 10.54 10.91
C ILE A 11 -10.46 11.59 10.12
N CYS A 12 -11.15 12.48 9.41
CA CYS A 12 -10.54 13.66 8.77
C CYS A 12 -10.31 14.76 9.81
N SER A 13 -9.17 15.45 9.76
CA SER A 13 -8.92 16.59 10.66
C SER A 13 -9.53 17.90 10.14
N GLU A 14 -9.90 17.93 8.86
CA GLU A 14 -10.63 19.01 8.22
C GLU A 14 -11.86 18.44 7.49
N ASP A 15 -13.01 19.07 7.66
CA ASP A 15 -14.27 18.66 7.04
C ASP A 15 -14.16 18.60 5.51
N ASN A 16 -14.66 17.52 4.92
CA ASN A 16 -14.64 17.26 3.48
C ASN A 16 -13.24 17.28 2.83
N ASN A 17 -12.17 17.16 3.62
CA ASN A 17 -10.80 17.10 3.10
C ASN A 17 -10.18 15.73 3.35
N LEU A 18 -10.31 14.83 2.36
CA LEU A 18 -9.79 13.47 2.42
C LEU A 18 -8.26 13.41 2.62
N ALA A 19 -7.51 14.43 2.20
CA ALA A 19 -6.06 14.48 2.42
C ALA A 19 -5.70 14.48 3.91
N THR A 20 -6.60 14.97 4.77
CA THR A 20 -6.41 15.04 6.21
C THR A 20 -6.87 13.78 6.96
N ASN A 21 -7.36 12.77 6.24
CA ASN A 21 -7.78 11.50 6.83
C ASN A 21 -6.61 10.82 7.55
N ARG A 22 -6.77 10.52 8.84
CA ARG A 22 -5.70 9.92 9.67
C ARG A 22 -5.25 8.55 9.18
N GLY A 23 -6.10 7.83 8.44
CA GLY A 23 -5.75 6.57 7.77
C GLY A 23 -4.64 6.74 6.73
N ASN A 24 -4.55 7.89 6.06
CA ASN A 24 -3.51 8.17 5.08
C ASN A 24 -2.13 8.19 5.75
N PHE A 25 -2.03 8.92 6.86
CA PHE A 25 -0.78 9.04 7.63
C PHE A 25 -0.37 7.72 8.27
N LEU A 26 -1.35 6.94 8.75
CA LEU A 26 -1.09 5.60 9.28
C LEU A 26 -0.53 4.68 8.20
N LEU A 27 -1.14 4.68 7.01
CA LEU A 27 -0.68 3.88 5.87
C LEU A 27 0.74 4.25 5.45
N ILE A 28 1.01 5.54 5.25
CA ILE A 28 2.34 6.04 4.83
C ILE A 28 3.40 5.64 5.85
N HIS A 29 3.14 5.87 7.15
CA HIS A 29 4.10 5.46 8.19
C HIS A 29 4.32 3.95 8.20
N MET A 30 3.25 3.15 8.16
CA MET A 30 3.38 1.69 8.11
C MET A 30 4.23 1.24 6.91
N LEU A 31 3.97 1.78 5.72
CA LEU A 31 4.72 1.41 4.51
C LEU A 31 6.17 1.88 4.54
N LYS A 32 6.44 3.06 5.12
CA LYS A 32 7.80 3.54 5.33
C LYS A 32 8.64 2.62 6.21
N PHE A 33 8.07 2.06 7.28
CA PHE A 33 8.76 1.08 8.11
C PHE A 33 8.90 -0.28 7.43
N ARG A 34 7.97 -0.65 6.56
CA ARG A 34 7.99 -1.92 5.84
C ARG A 34 8.94 -1.91 4.63
N PHE A 35 9.05 -0.78 3.94
CA PHE A 35 9.79 -0.61 2.68
C PHE A 35 10.60 0.70 2.71
N PRO A 36 11.61 0.81 3.58
CA PRO A 36 12.32 2.07 3.85
C PRO A 36 12.99 2.67 2.61
N ASN A 37 13.49 1.85 1.69
CA ASN A 37 14.16 2.34 0.47
C ASN A 37 13.19 2.73 -0.66
N ILE A 38 11.89 2.46 -0.52
CA ILE A 38 10.85 2.92 -1.44
C ILE A 38 10.29 4.27 -0.97
N PHE A 39 9.91 4.37 0.29
CA PHE A 39 9.28 5.58 0.84
C PHE A 39 10.33 6.58 1.34
N LYS A 40 11.03 7.21 0.40
CA LYS A 40 11.84 8.41 0.67
C LYS A 40 10.95 9.65 0.71
N ALA A 41 11.54 10.81 1.03
CA ALA A 41 10.81 12.08 1.18
C ALA A 41 9.90 12.41 -0.01
N ASP A 42 10.38 12.20 -1.24
CA ASP A 42 9.60 12.48 -2.46
C ASP A 42 8.41 11.52 -2.59
N GLN A 43 8.60 10.23 -2.33
CA GLN A 43 7.53 9.22 -2.39
C GLN A 43 6.53 9.37 -1.24
N GLU A 44 6.96 9.85 -0.06
CA GLU A 44 6.05 10.23 1.01
C GLU A 44 5.15 11.41 0.59
N ASN A 45 5.72 12.42 -0.08
CA ASN A 45 4.94 13.56 -0.59
C ASN A 45 4.00 13.15 -1.73
N LEU A 46 4.47 12.31 -2.65
CA LEU A 46 3.65 11.70 -3.69
C LEU A 46 2.48 10.91 -3.06
N ALA A 47 2.75 10.08 -2.06
CA ALA A 47 1.71 9.32 -1.36
C ALA A 47 0.67 10.23 -0.71
N LYS A 48 1.08 11.34 -0.07
CA LYS A 48 0.14 12.33 0.50
C LYS A 48 -0.75 12.96 -0.56
N ASP A 49 -0.18 13.37 -1.70
CA ASP A 49 -0.94 13.97 -2.81
C ASP A 49 -1.99 12.99 -3.37
N ILE A 50 -1.57 11.76 -3.64
CA ILE A 50 -2.44 10.71 -4.18
C ILE A 50 -3.55 10.37 -3.18
N LEU A 51 -3.22 10.17 -1.91
CA LEU A 51 -4.18 9.82 -0.87
C LEU A 51 -5.13 10.98 -0.54
N GLY A 52 -4.89 12.20 -1.03
CA GLY A 52 -5.87 13.28 -1.03
C GLY A 52 -7.12 12.99 -1.86
N LYS A 53 -7.10 11.94 -2.68
CA LYS A 53 -8.21 11.50 -3.53
C LYS A 53 -8.55 10.03 -3.28
N PRO A 54 -9.75 9.57 -3.70
CA PRO A 54 -10.08 8.16 -3.70
C PRO A 54 -9.07 7.34 -4.53
N ILE A 55 -8.67 6.19 -4.01
CA ILE A 55 -7.62 5.34 -4.58
C ILE A 55 -8.02 4.72 -5.92
N GLU A 56 -9.32 4.64 -6.23
CA GLU A 56 -9.82 4.19 -7.53
C GLU A 56 -9.34 5.07 -8.70
N PHE A 57 -9.00 6.34 -8.44
CA PHE A 57 -8.44 7.24 -9.45
C PHE A 57 -6.96 7.00 -9.73
N MET A 58 -6.32 6.14 -8.94
CA MET A 58 -4.94 5.74 -9.07
C MET A 58 -4.81 4.64 -10.13
N ARG A 59 -4.84 5.03 -11.40
CA ARG A 59 -4.52 4.13 -12.52
C ARG A 59 -3.01 4.02 -12.64
N ASP A 60 -2.50 2.80 -12.56
CA ASP A 60 -1.10 2.52 -12.85
C ASP A 60 -0.97 1.07 -13.32
N ASP A 61 -0.51 0.92 -14.55
CA ASP A 61 -0.37 -0.35 -15.28
C ASP A 61 0.90 -1.13 -14.86
N SER A 62 1.73 -0.56 -13.98
CA SER A 62 2.97 -1.19 -13.51
C SER A 62 2.77 -2.23 -12.40
N ASP A 63 1.54 -2.65 -12.11
CA ASP A 63 1.20 -3.52 -10.99
C ASP A 63 1.92 -4.89 -11.08
N GLU A 64 1.88 -5.51 -12.26
CA GLU A 64 2.55 -6.79 -12.53
C GLU A 64 4.07 -6.67 -12.46
N LEU A 65 4.62 -5.59 -13.02
CA LEU A 65 6.05 -5.31 -12.97
C LEU A 65 6.53 -5.13 -11.52
N CYS A 66 5.84 -4.31 -10.73
CA CYS A 66 6.17 -4.09 -9.32
C CYS A 66 6.11 -5.39 -8.51
N LEU A 67 5.08 -6.21 -8.75
CA LEU A 67 4.98 -7.52 -8.09
C LEU A 67 6.16 -8.43 -8.47
N SER A 68 6.51 -8.51 -9.76
CA SER A 68 7.62 -9.34 -10.24
C SER A 68 8.97 -8.92 -9.63
N LEU A 69 9.23 -7.61 -9.54
CA LEU A 69 10.44 -7.06 -8.93
C LEU A 69 10.50 -7.37 -7.43
N LEU A 70 9.38 -7.25 -6.73
CA LEU A 70 9.29 -7.56 -5.31
C LEU A 70 9.52 -9.05 -5.04
N MET A 71 8.94 -9.92 -5.86
CA MET A 71 9.14 -11.37 -5.73
C MET A 71 10.60 -11.76 -6.01
N SER A 72 11.18 -11.29 -7.13
CA SER A 72 12.59 -11.55 -7.46
C SER A 72 13.51 -11.12 -6.33
N TYR A 73 13.31 -9.92 -5.78
CA TYR A 73 14.12 -9.42 -4.67
C TYR A 73 14.04 -10.32 -3.43
N LEU A 74 12.87 -10.88 -3.12
CA LEU A 74 12.69 -11.73 -1.95
C LEU A 74 13.31 -13.12 -2.12
N THR A 75 13.25 -13.67 -3.34
CA THR A 75 13.88 -14.95 -3.70
C THR A 75 15.41 -14.83 -3.65
N ASP A 76 15.97 -13.74 -4.18
CA ASP A 76 17.43 -13.53 -4.24
C ASP A 76 18.05 -13.25 -2.87
N ASN A 77 17.34 -12.54 -1.99
CA ASN A 77 17.87 -12.12 -0.68
C ASN A 77 17.56 -13.09 0.47
N GLY A 78 17.18 -14.34 0.15
CA GLY A 78 17.17 -15.42 1.14
C GLY A 78 16.04 -15.37 2.16
N ASN A 79 14.93 -14.68 1.87
CA ASN A 79 13.69 -14.80 2.66
C ASN A 79 12.95 -16.11 2.33
N ASN A 80 13.70 -17.21 2.21
CA ASN A 80 13.25 -18.53 1.85
C ASN A 80 12.55 -19.20 3.05
N GLY A 81 11.25 -18.91 3.18
CA GLY A 81 10.30 -19.90 3.67
C GLY A 81 9.85 -19.82 5.13
N THR A 82 10.38 -18.94 5.98
CA THR A 82 9.90 -18.90 7.39
C THR A 82 9.71 -17.52 8.03
N SER A 83 10.25 -16.43 7.49
CA SER A 83 9.87 -15.08 7.95
C SER A 83 10.22 -14.03 6.89
N ARG A 84 9.22 -13.61 6.09
CA ARG A 84 9.30 -12.30 5.42
C ARG A 84 9.23 -11.23 6.49
N SER A 85 10.34 -10.95 7.13
CA SER A 85 10.43 -9.92 8.16
C SER A 85 10.56 -8.57 7.49
N TYR A 86 9.77 -7.61 7.98
CA TYR A 86 10.03 -6.22 7.72
C TYR A 86 11.20 -5.74 8.60
N PRO A 87 12.03 -4.78 8.13
CA PRO A 87 11.93 -4.07 6.85
C PRO A 87 12.41 -4.88 5.64
N ILE A 88 11.80 -4.63 4.47
CA ILE A 88 12.24 -5.13 3.18
C ILE A 88 13.04 -4.01 2.49
N GLU A 89 14.33 -4.22 2.30
CA GLU A 89 15.29 -3.21 1.83
C GLU A 89 15.27 -2.99 0.29
N ILE A 90 14.21 -3.43 -0.39
CA ILE A 90 14.03 -3.24 -1.84
C ILE A 90 14.01 -1.75 -2.20
N GLY A 91 14.68 -1.41 -3.30
CA GLY A 91 14.67 -0.05 -3.84
C GLY A 91 15.88 0.82 -3.50
N ALA A 92 16.92 0.23 -2.90
CA ALA A 92 18.20 0.92 -2.69
C ALA A 92 18.74 1.52 -4.01
N GLU A 93 18.74 0.71 -5.07
CA GLU A 93 19.24 1.07 -6.41
C GLU A 93 18.16 1.60 -7.37
N TYR A 94 16.93 1.81 -6.90
CA TYR A 94 15.85 2.28 -7.77
C TYR A 94 16.02 3.75 -8.15
N SER A 95 15.64 4.07 -9.40
CA SER A 95 15.40 5.45 -9.82
C SER A 95 14.20 6.06 -9.07
N SER A 96 14.02 7.38 -9.15
CA SER A 96 12.85 8.01 -8.51
C SER A 96 11.55 7.49 -9.10
N GLU A 97 11.49 7.31 -10.42
CA GLU A 97 10.32 6.82 -11.13
C GLU A 97 9.97 5.38 -10.74
N GLN A 98 10.99 4.52 -10.58
CA GLN A 98 10.79 3.15 -10.09
C GLN A 98 10.26 3.13 -8.65
N ARG A 99 10.74 4.02 -7.78
CA ARG A 99 10.20 4.17 -6.42
C ARG A 99 8.77 4.70 -6.45
N ASP A 100 8.44 5.64 -7.34
CA ASP A 100 7.09 6.17 -7.48
C ASP A 100 6.10 5.07 -7.89
N SER A 101 6.43 4.27 -8.91
CA SER A 101 5.61 3.12 -9.33
C SER A 101 5.47 2.10 -8.20
N MET A 102 6.55 1.76 -7.50
CA MET A 102 6.48 0.81 -6.38
C MET A 102 5.66 1.37 -5.21
N ALA A 103 5.81 2.65 -4.87
CA ALA A 103 5.01 3.30 -3.84
C ALA A 103 3.52 3.27 -4.21
N LYS A 104 3.19 3.56 -5.47
CA LYS A 104 1.82 3.50 -5.99
C LYS A 104 1.23 2.10 -5.90
N PHE A 105 1.98 1.09 -6.31
CA PHE A 105 1.64 -0.33 -6.18
C PHE A 105 1.34 -0.67 -4.71
N LEU A 106 2.27 -0.36 -3.79
CA LEU A 106 2.15 -0.72 -2.38
C LEU A 106 0.94 -0.05 -1.70
N LEU A 107 0.65 1.21 -2.04
CA LEU A 107 -0.54 1.92 -1.56
C LEU A 107 -1.82 1.16 -1.95
N ARG A 108 -1.95 0.76 -3.22
CA ARG A 108 -3.12 0.02 -3.72
C ARG A 108 -3.28 -1.37 -3.13
N LYS A 109 -2.18 -2.06 -2.81
CA LYS A 109 -2.25 -3.37 -2.15
C LYS A 109 -2.61 -3.29 -0.66
N HIS A 110 -2.35 -2.15 -0.01
CA HIS A 110 -2.54 -2.01 1.43
C HIS A 110 -3.73 -1.13 1.82
N LEU A 111 -4.41 -0.47 0.88
CA LEU A 111 -5.57 0.38 1.14
C LEU A 111 -6.74 0.02 0.23
N GLN A 112 -7.93 -0.04 0.80
CA GLN A 112 -9.19 -0.13 0.07
C GLN A 112 -10.12 0.99 0.54
N ASP A 113 -10.71 1.73 -0.39
CA ASP A 113 -11.71 2.74 -0.05
C ASP A 113 -13.10 2.12 0.15
N PHE A 114 -13.84 2.72 1.08
CA PHE A 114 -15.23 2.41 1.34
C PHE A 114 -16.02 3.73 1.44
N LYS A 115 -16.86 3.99 0.44
CA LYS A 115 -17.68 5.20 0.39
C LYS A 115 -18.78 5.14 1.46
N SER A 116 -18.51 5.73 2.61
CA SER A 116 -19.42 5.79 3.75
C SER A 116 -18.99 6.86 4.75
N THR A 117 -19.94 7.29 5.57
CA THR A 117 -19.73 8.15 6.74
C THR A 117 -19.40 7.33 8.00
N HIS A 118 -19.18 8.01 9.13
CA HIS A 118 -19.03 7.36 10.43
C HIS A 118 -20.27 6.50 10.79
N CYS A 119 -20.11 5.53 11.68
CA CYS A 119 -21.18 4.64 12.16
C CYS A 119 -21.92 3.78 11.12
N THR A 120 -21.59 3.84 9.83
CA THR A 120 -22.12 2.90 8.83
C THR A 120 -21.45 1.53 9.04
N PRO A 121 -22.18 0.42 9.27
CA PRO A 121 -21.54 -0.88 9.45
C PRO A 121 -20.71 -1.27 8.22
N LEU A 122 -19.52 -1.84 8.45
CA LEU A 122 -18.69 -2.34 7.36
C LEU A 122 -19.33 -3.62 6.79
N PRO A 123 -19.58 -3.71 5.47
CA PRO A 123 -20.18 -4.90 4.87
C PRO A 123 -19.28 -6.13 5.00
N ALA A 124 -19.91 -7.32 5.05
CA ALA A 124 -19.21 -8.59 5.28
C ALA A 124 -18.13 -8.88 4.21
N GLU A 125 -18.36 -8.44 2.97
CA GLU A 125 -17.43 -8.63 1.86
C GLU A 125 -16.09 -7.90 2.03
N TYR A 126 -15.99 -6.92 2.94
CA TYR A 126 -14.73 -6.23 3.23
C TYR A 126 -13.87 -6.96 4.26
N PHE A 127 -14.41 -7.94 4.98
CA PHE A 127 -13.65 -8.78 5.91
C PHE A 127 -12.86 -9.84 5.14
N LYS A 128 -11.78 -9.42 4.51
CA LYS A 128 -10.86 -10.27 3.76
C LYS A 128 -9.52 -10.38 4.49
N SER A 129 -8.81 -11.49 4.26
CA SER A 129 -7.42 -11.60 4.69
C SER A 129 -6.61 -10.42 4.12
N PRO A 130 -5.71 -9.80 4.92
CA PRO A 130 -4.77 -8.81 4.41
C PRO A 130 -4.02 -9.32 3.19
N TRP A 131 -3.71 -8.42 2.25
CA TRP A 131 -2.76 -8.76 1.19
C TRP A 131 -1.42 -9.15 1.80
N GLU A 132 -0.92 -10.30 1.37
CA GLU A 132 0.42 -10.80 1.66
C GLU A 132 1.20 -10.89 0.36
N ILE A 133 2.53 -10.76 0.46
CA ILE A 133 3.40 -10.86 -0.71
C ILE A 133 3.43 -12.34 -1.13
N PRO A 134 3.03 -12.69 -2.37
CA PRO A 134 2.95 -14.08 -2.84
C PRO A 134 4.29 -14.83 -2.70
N ASN A 135 4.22 -16.12 -2.40
CA ASN A 135 5.35 -17.06 -2.47
C ASN A 135 5.39 -17.73 -3.85
N ASP A 136 6.58 -18.14 -4.29
CA ASP A 136 6.71 -19.02 -5.46
C ASP A 136 5.91 -20.33 -5.31
N THR A 137 5.68 -20.80 -4.07
CA THR A 137 4.85 -21.99 -3.78
C THR A 137 3.35 -21.77 -4.00
N ASP A 138 2.87 -20.52 -4.03
CA ASP A 138 1.44 -20.22 -4.17
C ASP A 138 0.92 -20.41 -5.61
N PHE A 139 1.84 -20.60 -6.57
CA PHE A 139 1.54 -20.84 -7.98
C PHE A 139 1.62 -22.32 -8.38
N VAL A 140 1.92 -23.22 -7.45
CA VAL A 140 1.92 -24.66 -7.71
C VAL A 140 0.49 -25.18 -7.54
N PHE A 141 -0.26 -25.23 -8.63
CA PHE A 141 -1.52 -25.99 -8.68
C PHE A 141 -1.19 -27.48 -8.53
N THR A 142 -1.47 -28.07 -7.37
CA THR A 142 -1.61 -29.52 -7.20
C THR A 142 -2.96 -30.00 -7.73
#